data_AF-A0A0R3RC87-F1
#
_entry.id   AF-A0A0R3RC87-F1
#
_cell.length_a   1.000
_cell.length_b   1.000
_cell.length_c   1.000
_cell.angle_alpha   90.00
_cell.angle_beta   90.00
_cell.angle_gamma   90.00
#
_symmetry.space_group_name_H-M   'P 1'
#
loop_
_entity.id
_entity.type
_entity.pdbx_description
1 polymer ?
#
loop_
_entity_poly.entity_id
_entity_poly.type
_entity_poly.pdbx_seq_one_letter_code
_entity_poly.pdbx_strand_id
1 'polypeptide(L)' 'MDEIKAAVKEAANGPMKGILEYTEDQVVSTDFTGDTHSSIFDALACISLNPNFVKLIAWYDNEYGYSNRVVDLISYIASR' A
#
# COMPACT_ATOMS: atom_id res chain seq x y z
N MET A 1 10.97 0.86 13.89
CA MET A 1 10.57 1.36 12.55
C MET A 1 11.13 0.46 11.45
N ASP A 2 12.41 0.09 11.47
CA ASP A 2 12.98 -0.80 10.44
C ASP A 2 12.31 -2.18 10.40
N GLU A 3 11.96 -2.76 11.56
CA GLU A 3 11.17 -4.00 11.62
C GLU A 3 9.78 -3.86 10.97
N ILE A 4 9.12 -2.72 11.16
CA ILE A 4 7.81 -2.43 10.52
C ILE A 4 8.00 -2.32 9.01
N LYS A 5 8.99 -1.54 8.55
CA LYS A 5 9.31 -1.41 7.12
C LYS A 5 9.58 -2.78 6.49
N ALA A 6 10.39 -3.61 7.15
CA ALA A 6 10.74 -4.94 6.66
C ALA A 6 9.49 -5.85 6.53
N ALA A 7 8.64 -5.88 7.56
CA ALA A 7 7.41 -6.68 7.53
C ALA A 7 6.43 -6.20 6.42
N VAL A 8 6.27 -4.88 6.25
CA VAL A 8 5.43 -4.33 5.19
C VAL A 8 6.01 -4.62 3.81
N LYS A 9 7.33 -4.46 3.63
CA LYS A 9 8.04 -4.76 2.37
C LYS A 9 7.97 -6.24 2.01
N GLU A 10 8.03 -7.14 2.99
CA GLU A 10 7.82 -8.58 2.78
C GLU A 10 6.39 -8.88 2.36
N ALA A 11 5.39 -8.32 3.05
CA ALA A 11 3.98 -8.50 2.69
C ALA A 11 3.66 -7.99 1.28
N ALA A 12 4.16 -6.80 0.93
CA ALA A 12 4.01 -6.17 -0.39
C ALA A 12 4.63 -7.00 -1.52
N ASN A 13 5.79 -7.62 -1.29
CA ASN A 13 6.47 -8.45 -2.29
C ASN A 13 5.96 -9.91 -2.32
N GLY A 14 5.22 -10.34 -1.30
CA GLY A 14 4.73 -11.70 -1.14
C GLY A 14 3.20 -11.79 -1.19
N PRO A 15 2.54 -12.11 -0.06
CA PRO A 15 1.13 -12.47 -0.03
C PRO A 15 0.18 -11.33 -0.46
N MET A 16 0.60 -10.07 -0.40
CA MET A 16 -0.21 -8.91 -0.78
C MET A 16 0.24 -8.24 -2.08
N LYS A 17 1.07 -8.92 -2.88
CA LYS A 17 1.56 -8.39 -4.14
C LYS A 17 0.42 -8.00 -5.08
N GLY A 18 0.50 -6.79 -5.63
CA GLY A 18 -0.55 -6.18 -6.47
C GLY A 18 -1.71 -5.53 -5.69
N ILE A 19 -1.73 -5.64 -4.36
CA ILE A 19 -2.71 -4.99 -3.48
C ILE A 19 -2.02 -3.95 -2.58
N LEU A 20 -0.89 -4.34 -1.98
CA LEU A 20 -0.04 -3.50 -1.14
C LEU A 20 1.28 -3.25 -1.86
N GLU A 21 1.68 -1.99 -1.96
CA GLU A 21 2.98 -1.57 -2.45
C GLU A 21 3.81 -0.91 -1.34
N TYR A 22 5.11 -0.85 -1.53
CA TYR A 22 6.08 -0.26 -0.61
C TYR A 22 7.03 0.65 -1.38
N THR A 23 7.17 1.90 -0.95
CA THR A 23 8.11 2.86 -1.56
C THR A 23 9.03 3.51 -0.52
N GLU A 24 10.26 3.78 -0.95
CA GLU A 24 11.28 4.58 -0.27
C GLU A 24 11.65 5.83 -1.09
N ASP A 25 10.86 6.16 -2.11
CA ASP A 25 11.07 7.33 -2.96
C ASP A 25 10.49 8.59 -2.32
N GLN A 26 10.99 9.76 -2.73
CA GLN A 26 10.41 11.05 -2.33
C GLN A 26 9.20 11.36 -3.20
N VAL A 27 8.03 10.93 -2.75
CA VAL A 27 6.77 10.97 -3.51
C VAL A 27 5.82 12.06 -3.04
N VAL A 28 4.88 12.41 -3.91
CA VAL A 28 3.71 13.25 -3.63
C VAL A 28 2.45 12.59 -4.21
N SER A 29 1.27 13.13 -3.90
CA SER A 29 0.00 12.49 -4.27
C SER A 29 -0.17 12.23 -5.76
N THR A 30 0.35 13.10 -6.62
CA THR A 30 0.20 12.98 -8.08
C THR A 30 0.97 11.81 -8.67
N ASP A 31 2.00 11.32 -7.98
CA ASP A 31 2.78 10.17 -8.44
C ASP A 31 1.96 8.87 -8.46
N PHE A 32 0.83 8.85 -7.73
CA PHE A 32 -0.06 7.69 -7.61
C PHE A 32 -1.36 7.83 -8.42
N THR A 33 -1.48 8.84 -9.29
CA THR A 33 -2.69 8.99 -10.11
C THR A 33 -2.79 7.84 -11.11
N GLY A 34 -3.88 7.09 -11.06
CA GLY A 34 -4.06 5.87 -11.86
C GLY A 34 -3.35 4.64 -11.30
N ASP A 35 -2.83 4.70 -10.07
CA ASP A 35 -2.23 3.54 -9.44
C ASP A 35 -3.29 2.49 -9.09
N THR A 36 -2.96 1.22 -9.36
CA THR A 36 -3.90 0.10 -9.18
C THR A 36 -3.88 -0.50 -7.79
N HIS A 37 -2.88 -0.20 -6.95
CA HIS A 37 -2.78 -0.74 -5.60
C HIS A 37 -3.83 -0.13 -4.69
N SER A 38 -4.25 -0.89 -3.68
CA SER A 38 -5.20 -0.39 -2.67
C SER A 38 -4.51 0.37 -1.54
N SER A 39 -3.21 0.16 -1.38
CA SER A 39 -2.42 0.84 -0.36
C SER A 39 -0.96 0.85 -0.77
N ILE A 40 -0.31 2.01 -0.66
CA ILE A 40 1.10 2.20 -1.02
C ILE A 40 1.78 2.79 0.21
N PHE A 41 2.59 1.98 0.89
CA PHE A 41 3.26 2.38 2.12
C PHE A 41 4.44 3.32 1.82
N ASP A 42 4.40 4.52 2.39
CA ASP A 42 5.43 5.54 2.23
C ASP A 42 6.38 5.50 3.43
N ALA A 43 7.52 4.83 3.24
CA ALA A 43 8.47 4.60 4.32
C ALA A 43 9.15 5.89 4.80
N LEU A 44 9.27 6.91 3.93
CA LEU A 44 9.93 8.18 4.26
C LEU A 44 8.99 9.16 4.97
N ALA A 45 7.67 9.07 4.73
CA ALA A 45 6.67 9.89 5.42
C ALA A 45 6.29 9.35 6.81
N CYS A 46 6.66 8.10 7.15
CA CYS A 46 6.40 7.51 8.46
C CYS A 46 7.29 8.10 9.56
N ILE A 47 6.76 8.18 10.79
CA ILE A 47 7.54 8.64 11.96
C ILE A 47 7.24 7.79 13.21
N SER A 48 8.28 7.51 13.99
CA SER A 48 8.22 6.78 15.26
C SER A 48 8.58 7.73 16.40
N LEU A 49 7.78 7.76 17.46
CA LEU A 49 8.17 8.47 18.69
C LEU A 49 8.98 7.54 19.61
N ASN A 50 8.52 6.31 19.76
CA ASN A 50 9.16 5.25 20.54
C ASN A 50 8.79 3.88 19.95
N PRO A 51 9.32 2.75 20.47
CA PRO A 51 9.05 1.42 19.91
C PRO A 51 7.56 1.01 19.84
N ASN A 52 6.71 1.60 20.67
CA ASN A 52 5.29 1.24 20.80
C ASN A 52 4.34 2.34 20.32
N PHE A 53 4.86 3.48 19.84
CA PHE A 53 4.04 4.61 19.38
C PHE A 53 4.57 5.13 18.05
N VAL A 54 3.83 4.83 16.98
CA VAL A 54 4.22 5.05 15.59
C VAL A 54 3.08 5.69 14.80
N LYS A 55 3.43 6.51 13.82
CA LYS A 55 2.53 7.02 12.78
C LYS A 55 3.01 6.48 11.44
N LEU A 56 2.12 5.75 10.76
CA LEU A 56 2.36 5.19 9.44
C LEU A 56 1.55 5.97 8.41
N ILE A 57 2.12 6.13 7.22
CA ILE A 57 1.50 6.86 6.10
C ILE A 57 1.40 5.89 4.93
N ALA A 58 0.23 5.87 4.30
CA ALA A 58 0.00 5.12 3.07
C ALA A 58 -0.87 5.92 2.11
N TRP A 59 -0.53 5.85 0.83
CA TRP A 59 -1.25 6.47 -0.27
C TRP A 59 -2.23 5.48 -0.91
N TYR A 60 -3.22 6.02 -1.61
CA TYR A 60 -4.11 5.26 -2.48
C TYR A 60 -4.76 6.23 -3.46
N ASP A 61 -4.90 5.80 -4.72
CA ASP A 61 -5.84 6.44 -5.63
C ASP A 61 -7.25 5.98 -5.23
N ASN A 62 -8.05 6.91 -4.72
CA ASN A 62 -9.39 6.61 -4.23
C ASN A 62 -10.38 6.18 -5.32
N GLU A 63 -10.11 6.53 -6.58
CA GLU A 63 -10.97 6.13 -7.70
C GLU A 63 -10.44 4.87 -8.36
N TYR A 64 -9.16 4.87 -8.72
CA TYR A 64 -8.56 3.84 -9.57
C TYR A 64 -8.26 2.57 -8.79
N GLY A 65 -7.60 2.68 -7.64
CA GLY A 65 -7.28 1.54 -6.78
C GLY A 65 -8.55 0.82 -6.32
N TYR A 66 -9.59 1.57 -5.95
CA TYR A 66 -10.88 0.99 -5.55
C TYR A 66 -11.61 0.31 -6.71
N SER A 67 -11.68 0.97 -7.88
CA SER A 67 -12.34 0.40 -9.07
C SER A 67 -11.72 -0.94 -9.48
N ASN A 68 -10.40 -1.09 -9.39
CA ASN A 68 -9.74 -2.36 -9.64
C ASN A 68 -10.16 -3.44 -8.62
N ARG A 69 -10.29 -3.10 -7.33
CA ARG A 69 -10.77 -4.06 -6.31
C ARG A 69 -12.20 -4.54 -6.55
N VAL A 70 -13.06 -3.69 -7.07
CA VAL A 70 -14.43 -4.09 -7.45
C VAL A 70 -14.38 -5.14 -8.56
N VAL A 71 -13.55 -4.94 -9.59
CA VAL A 71 -13.37 -5.90 -10.69
C VAL A 71 -12.74 -7.21 -10.20
N ASP A 72 -11.73 -7.13 -9.34
CA ASP A 72 -11.08 -8.30 -8.73
C ASP A 72 -12.09 -9.13 -7.93
N LEU A 73 -12.94 -8.47 -7.13
CA LEU A 73 -13.97 -9.14 -6.33
C LEU A 73 -15.01 -9.83 -7.23
N ILE A 74 -15.48 -9.16 -8.29
CA ILE A 74 -16.42 -9.77 -9.25
C ILE A 74 -15.78 -11.00 -9.91
N SER A 75 -14.52 -10.90 -10.31
CA SER A 75 -13.77 -12.01 -10.92
C SER A 75 -13.63 -13.18 -9.94
N TYR A 76 -13.33 -12.89 -8.68
CA TYR A 76 -13.29 -13.88 -7.62
C TYR A 76 -14.64 -14.57 -7.43
N ILE A 77 -15.74 -13.81 -7.33
CA ILE A 77 -17.11 -14.35 -7.21
C ILE A 77 -17.45 -15.25 -8.40
N ALA A 78 -17.11 -14.84 -9.63
CA ALA A 78 -17.38 -15.61 -10.84
C ALA A 78 -16.54 -16.90 -10.96
N SER A 79 -15.40 -16.97 -10.27
CA SER A 79 -14.51 -18.15 -10.26
C SER A 79 -14.94 -19.25 -9.26
N ARG A 80 -15.99 -19.01 -8.49
CA ARG A 80 -16.56 -19.93 -7.48
C ARG A 80 -17.84 -20.57 -8.00
#